data_AF-A0A1F3DNM1-F1
#
_entry.id   AF-A0A1F3DNM1-F1
#
_cell.length_a   1.000
_cell.length_b   1.000
_cell.length_c   1.000
_cell.angle_alpha   90.00
_cell.angle_beta   90.00
_cell.angle_gamma   90.00
#
_symmetry.space_group_name_H-M   'P 1'
#
loop_
_entity.id
_entity.type
_entity.pdbx_description
1 polymer ?
#
loop_
_entity_poly.entity_id
_entity_poly.type
_entity_poly.pdbx_seq_one_letter_code
_entity_poly.pdbx_strand_id
1 'polypeptide(L)'
;MKKTKLILAITIIIYASSVFAQNKFDYLIFPDTAKRIILVVSKDSINSEFLSGIELEKNNSFAQKIFNELNLPFHQSVIRLNQCSRNLSANTDGPNVLYISKNEGGFPRHGLAILNENKVVEYPNLNYVDLVVWEDKFEDGAIDIYSHELGHVMMNNIWDSFPDYKSHKQHVSMGVTDYYKAFTEGWGIHFQRLAFDNIPLYQLGFYSIFDFDRNNKLWHSNVDKELRINAILNNRYIFKKLLPSNVSIDTLTIEEIILLEHTSAIFDYTKIKNAQQMLACEGVLATIFYRINSNKILQNTYQKNEFYNHFLYSPIPEGISPKDIFTPFENVMLKNFWIWNKIKKIDFDKHQIMIEFIKEWCSSFPEDKAEIIKLFVSITIGKTINNSLSKIYEKMSWYGSIGDYQQYKLYSSLYVKTFIEIKEQLLSDINSLEKNIGPELWIENSKVQIRTTLWNKENKMSLYININTASENEIASFWEMDMSKAKMFIEKREEIGYFKSFEEAAKFGYIFN
;
A
#
# COMPACT_ATOMS: atom_id res chain seq x y z
N MET A 1 17.76 -27.30 20.84
CA MET A 1 17.49 -26.21 19.86
C MET A 1 17.64 -26.59 18.38
N LYS A 2 18.61 -27.42 17.95
CA LYS A 2 18.75 -27.80 16.52
C LYS A 2 17.63 -28.70 15.95
N LYS A 3 17.09 -29.64 16.73
CA LYS A 3 16.00 -30.55 16.28
C LYS A 3 14.64 -29.85 16.12
N THR A 4 14.37 -28.80 16.90
CA THR A 4 13.10 -28.05 16.84
C THR A 4 13.01 -27.17 15.59
N LYS A 5 14.15 -26.65 15.10
CA LYS A 5 14.22 -25.91 13.82
C LYS A 5 13.94 -26.80 12.60
N LEU A 6 14.33 -28.07 12.65
CA LEU A 6 14.14 -29.01 11.54
C LEU A 6 12.68 -29.45 11.39
N ILE A 7 11.97 -29.64 12.51
CA ILE A 7 10.55 -30.07 12.50
C ILE A 7 9.64 -28.92 12.03
N LEU A 8 9.92 -27.67 12.42
CA LEU A 8 9.17 -26.51 11.94
C LEU A 8 9.32 -26.28 10.42
N ALA A 9 10.52 -26.54 9.88
CA ALA A 9 10.79 -26.42 8.45
C ALA A 9 10.02 -27.49 7.62
N ILE A 10 9.93 -28.73 8.10
CA ILE A 10 9.29 -29.83 7.37
C ILE A 10 7.76 -29.68 7.32
N THR A 11 7.13 -29.16 8.37
CA THR A 11 5.67 -28.94 8.39
C THR A 11 5.22 -27.75 7.52
N ILE A 12 6.06 -26.72 7.37
CA ILE A 12 5.79 -25.56 6.47
C ILE A 12 5.89 -25.96 5.00
N ILE A 13 6.82 -26.87 4.64
CA ILE A 13 7.02 -27.32 3.25
C ILE A 13 5.82 -28.11 2.71
N ILE A 14 5.09 -28.85 3.55
CA ILE A 14 3.96 -29.69 3.11
C ILE A 14 2.65 -28.89 2.94
N TYR A 15 2.49 -27.73 3.59
CA TYR A 15 1.32 -26.85 3.40
C TYR A 15 1.50 -25.81 2.28
N ALA A 16 2.73 -25.55 1.83
CA ALA A 16 3.03 -24.55 0.80
C ALA A 16 2.74 -25.02 -0.64
N SER A 17 2.56 -26.32 -0.87
CA SER A 17 2.43 -26.91 -2.22
C SER A 17 1.04 -26.77 -2.86
N SER A 18 0.02 -26.27 -2.15
CA SER A 18 -1.32 -26.04 -2.71
C SER A 18 -1.73 -24.56 -2.83
N VAL A 19 -0.89 -23.63 -2.33
CA VAL A 19 -1.22 -22.19 -2.27
C VAL A 19 -0.42 -21.35 -3.28
N PHE A 20 0.68 -21.87 -3.84
CA PHE A 20 1.61 -21.11 -4.68
C PHE A 20 1.96 -21.80 -6.01
N ALA A 21 2.46 -20.99 -6.96
CA ALA A 21 2.60 -21.24 -8.39
C ALA A 21 2.74 -22.71 -8.84
N GLN A 22 1.83 -23.13 -9.73
CA GLN A 22 1.94 -24.40 -10.45
C GLN A 22 2.65 -24.18 -11.80
N ASN A 23 3.87 -24.68 -11.92
CA ASN A 23 4.73 -24.44 -13.09
C ASN A 23 4.25 -25.10 -14.40
N LYS A 24 3.21 -25.94 -14.34
CA LYS A 24 2.74 -26.77 -15.45
C LYS A 24 2.19 -25.95 -16.62
N PHE A 25 1.57 -24.80 -16.33
CA PHE A 25 0.86 -23.99 -17.32
C PHE A 25 1.53 -22.65 -17.60
N ASP A 26 2.81 -22.50 -17.25
CA ASP A 26 3.55 -21.25 -17.38
C ASP A 26 3.70 -20.79 -18.82
N TYR A 27 3.63 -21.71 -19.78
CA TYR A 27 3.61 -21.40 -21.21
C TYR A 27 2.38 -20.59 -21.64
N LEU A 28 1.31 -20.59 -20.84
CA LEU A 28 0.14 -19.73 -21.06
C LEU A 28 0.38 -18.30 -20.56
N ILE A 29 1.32 -18.08 -19.63
CA ILE A 29 1.56 -16.77 -18.99
C ILE A 29 2.78 -16.10 -19.61
N PHE A 30 3.87 -16.84 -19.78
CA PHE A 30 5.15 -16.30 -20.23
C PHE A 30 5.39 -16.63 -21.71
N PRO A 31 5.90 -15.66 -22.50
CA PRO A 31 6.40 -15.93 -23.85
C PRO A 31 7.58 -16.93 -23.86
N ASP A 32 8.44 -16.86 -22.83
CA ASP A 32 9.56 -17.78 -22.61
C ASP A 32 9.59 -18.23 -21.14
N THR A 33 9.29 -19.52 -20.92
CA THR A 33 9.25 -20.10 -19.56
C THR A 33 10.62 -20.33 -18.94
N ALA A 34 11.71 -20.32 -19.75
CA ALA A 34 13.08 -20.41 -19.26
C ALA A 34 13.61 -19.05 -18.76
N LYS A 35 12.99 -17.94 -19.22
CA LYS A 35 13.34 -16.55 -18.89
C LYS A 35 12.17 -15.81 -18.23
N ARG A 36 11.60 -16.40 -17.18
CA ARG A 36 10.52 -15.77 -16.39
C ARG A 36 10.93 -14.43 -15.79
N ILE A 37 12.17 -14.35 -15.33
CA ILE A 37 12.83 -13.14 -14.85
C ILE A 37 14.33 -13.24 -15.13
N ILE A 38 14.96 -12.12 -15.47
CA ILE A 38 16.41 -11.99 -15.61
C ILE A 38 16.94 -11.00 -14.57
N LEU A 39 18.22 -11.17 -14.23
CA LEU A 39 18.95 -10.29 -13.32
C LEU A 39 19.88 -9.41 -14.14
N VAL A 40 19.76 -8.10 -14.01
CA VAL A 40 20.58 -7.13 -14.74
C VAL A 40 21.37 -6.31 -13.73
N VAL A 41 22.69 -6.22 -13.90
CA VAL A 41 23.54 -5.35 -13.07
C VAL A 41 23.90 -4.08 -13.81
N SER A 42 23.97 -2.98 -13.06
CA SER A 42 24.36 -1.69 -13.62
C SER A 42 25.75 -1.72 -14.27
N LYS A 43 25.82 -1.11 -15.45
CA LYS A 43 27.07 -0.79 -16.15
C LYS A 43 27.12 0.72 -16.37
N ASP A 44 28.32 1.28 -16.47
CA ASP A 44 28.49 2.68 -16.82
C ASP A 44 27.68 2.97 -18.10
N SER A 45 26.94 4.08 -18.09
CA SER A 45 25.85 4.36 -19.03
C SER A 45 26.32 4.21 -20.48
N ILE A 46 25.71 3.28 -21.21
CA ILE A 46 25.97 3.06 -22.63
C ILE A 46 25.12 4.02 -23.48
N ASN A 47 24.00 4.49 -22.91
CA ASN A 47 23.09 5.50 -23.46
C ASN A 47 22.74 6.53 -22.35
N SER A 48 22.53 7.80 -22.70
CA SER A 48 22.13 8.87 -21.77
C SER A 48 20.64 8.89 -21.41
N GLU A 49 19.80 8.20 -22.18
CA GLU A 49 18.33 8.26 -22.02
C GLU A 49 17.79 7.23 -21.01
N PHE A 50 18.44 6.06 -20.89
CA PHE A 50 17.99 4.97 -20.02
C PHE A 50 19.12 4.41 -19.17
N LEU A 51 18.76 3.79 -18.03
CA LEU A 51 19.71 2.94 -17.31
C LEU A 51 20.21 1.82 -18.23
N SER A 52 21.49 1.53 -18.13
CA SER A 52 22.15 0.48 -18.92
C SER A 52 22.68 -0.61 -18.01
N GLY A 53 22.62 -1.87 -18.45
CA GLY A 53 23.13 -2.99 -17.67
C GLY A 53 23.50 -4.22 -18.48
N ILE A 54 24.06 -5.21 -17.81
CA ILE A 54 24.40 -6.51 -18.38
C ILE A 54 23.58 -7.58 -17.66
N GLU A 55 23.01 -8.53 -18.40
CA GLU A 55 22.39 -9.72 -17.83
C GLU A 55 23.45 -10.56 -17.09
N LEU A 56 23.20 -10.88 -15.82
CA LEU A 56 24.05 -11.82 -15.07
C LEU A 56 23.69 -13.26 -15.42
N GLU A 57 24.70 -14.05 -15.77
CA GLU A 57 24.54 -15.48 -15.97
C GLU A 57 24.05 -16.18 -14.68
N LYS A 58 23.15 -17.17 -14.82
CA LYS A 58 22.59 -17.92 -13.69
C LYS A 58 23.63 -18.74 -12.90
N ASN A 59 24.81 -18.98 -13.47
CA ASN A 59 25.93 -19.67 -12.81
C ASN A 59 26.76 -18.73 -11.90
N ASN A 60 26.56 -17.41 -11.99
CA ASN A 60 27.26 -16.43 -11.17
C ASN A 60 26.82 -16.58 -9.70
N SER A 61 27.78 -16.57 -8.77
CA SER A 61 27.53 -16.81 -7.34
C SER A 61 26.59 -15.80 -6.71
N PHE A 62 26.67 -14.53 -7.09
CA PHE A 62 25.78 -13.48 -6.61
C PHE A 62 24.39 -13.64 -7.21
N ALA A 63 24.29 -13.91 -8.51
CA ALA A 63 23.03 -14.20 -9.18
C ALA A 63 22.31 -15.39 -8.54
N GLN A 64 23.03 -16.46 -8.19
CA GLN A 64 22.47 -17.64 -7.52
C GLN A 64 21.84 -17.29 -6.17
N LYS A 65 22.48 -16.44 -5.36
CA LYS A 65 21.92 -15.99 -4.08
C LYS A 65 20.59 -15.25 -4.28
N ILE A 66 20.55 -14.33 -5.24
CA ILE A 66 19.32 -13.59 -5.57
C ILE A 66 18.24 -14.52 -6.13
N PHE A 67 18.60 -15.41 -7.05
CA PHE A 67 17.65 -16.38 -7.61
C PHE A 67 17.13 -17.35 -6.56
N ASN A 68 17.90 -17.71 -5.54
CA ASN A 68 17.40 -18.54 -4.43
C ASN A 68 16.22 -17.86 -3.72
N GLU A 69 16.27 -16.55 -3.51
CA GLU A 69 15.15 -15.80 -2.95
C GLU A 69 14.02 -15.57 -3.97
N LEU A 70 14.32 -15.24 -5.24
CA LEU A 70 13.30 -15.07 -6.28
C LEU A 70 12.54 -16.38 -6.58
N ASN A 71 13.17 -17.53 -6.36
CA ASN A 71 12.56 -18.86 -6.54
C ASN A 71 11.67 -19.29 -5.36
N LEU A 72 11.56 -18.48 -4.30
CA LEU A 72 10.61 -18.74 -3.23
C LEU A 72 9.16 -18.71 -3.77
N PRO A 73 8.25 -19.57 -3.27
CA PRO A 73 6.92 -19.74 -3.88
C PRO A 73 6.08 -18.45 -4.00
N PHE A 74 6.16 -17.59 -2.97
CA PHE A 74 5.49 -16.28 -3.00
C PHE A 74 6.07 -15.38 -4.11
N HIS A 75 7.39 -15.31 -4.22
CA HIS A 75 8.08 -14.56 -5.27
C HIS A 75 7.76 -15.05 -6.67
N GLN A 76 7.71 -16.37 -6.89
CA GLN A 76 7.28 -16.94 -8.16
C GLN A 76 5.84 -16.52 -8.53
N SER A 77 4.94 -16.45 -7.54
CA SER A 77 3.55 -16.02 -7.76
C SER A 77 3.48 -14.54 -8.13
N VAL A 78 4.24 -13.66 -7.46
CA VAL A 78 4.26 -12.23 -7.84
C VAL A 78 4.98 -11.97 -9.17
N ILE A 79 5.98 -12.77 -9.55
CA ILE A 79 6.60 -12.70 -10.90
C ILE A 79 5.58 -13.08 -11.99
N ARG A 80 4.80 -14.14 -11.76
CA ARG A 80 3.68 -14.51 -12.67
C ARG A 80 2.65 -13.41 -12.77
N LEU A 81 2.28 -12.79 -11.66
CA LEU A 81 1.36 -11.66 -11.63
C LEU A 81 1.92 -10.44 -12.38
N ASN A 82 3.22 -10.18 -12.30
CA ASN A 82 3.84 -9.14 -13.12
C ASN A 82 3.70 -9.42 -14.62
N GLN A 83 3.91 -10.66 -15.04
CA GLN A 83 3.68 -11.02 -16.44
C GLN A 83 2.20 -10.89 -16.82
N CYS A 84 1.27 -11.24 -15.93
CA CYS A 84 -0.16 -11.10 -16.15
C CYS A 84 -0.59 -9.63 -16.31
N SER A 85 -0.02 -8.70 -15.54
CA SER A 85 -0.32 -7.26 -15.67
C SER A 85 0.19 -6.69 -16.99
N ARG A 86 1.32 -7.19 -17.48
CA ARG A 86 1.84 -6.88 -18.82
C ARG A 86 0.94 -7.42 -19.94
N ASN A 87 0.51 -8.68 -19.82
CA ASN A 87 -0.39 -9.32 -20.78
C ASN A 87 -1.73 -8.57 -20.88
N LEU A 88 -2.32 -8.18 -19.73
CA LEU A 88 -3.55 -7.38 -19.69
C LEU A 88 -3.43 -6.06 -20.46
N SER A 89 -2.25 -5.47 -20.42
CA SER A 89 -1.96 -4.17 -21.03
C SER A 89 -1.39 -4.30 -22.44
N ALA A 90 -1.34 -5.53 -22.98
CA ALA A 90 -0.72 -5.88 -24.25
C ALA A 90 0.75 -5.41 -24.37
N ASN A 91 1.46 -5.26 -23.25
CA ASN A 91 2.87 -4.89 -23.23
C ASN A 91 3.74 -6.15 -23.39
N THR A 92 4.34 -6.31 -24.56
CA THR A 92 5.26 -7.41 -24.89
C THR A 92 6.75 -7.01 -24.84
N ASP A 93 7.06 -5.81 -24.35
CA ASP A 93 8.40 -5.22 -24.42
C ASP A 93 9.36 -5.86 -23.39
N GLY A 94 10.27 -6.71 -23.86
CA GLY A 94 11.35 -7.28 -23.04
C GLY A 94 10.94 -8.33 -21.98
N PRO A 95 11.91 -8.92 -21.27
CA PRO A 95 11.67 -9.88 -20.20
C PRO A 95 11.25 -9.18 -18.89
N ASN A 96 10.81 -9.93 -17.88
CA ASN A 96 10.74 -9.37 -16.53
C ASN A 96 12.16 -9.19 -16.00
N VAL A 97 12.43 -8.07 -15.34
CA VAL A 97 13.78 -7.70 -14.89
C VAL A 97 13.78 -7.35 -13.40
N LEU A 98 14.77 -7.89 -12.68
CA LEU A 98 15.30 -7.27 -11.47
C LEU A 98 16.63 -6.61 -11.83
N TYR A 99 16.70 -5.29 -11.66
CA TYR A 99 17.90 -4.51 -11.89
C TYR A 99 18.62 -4.25 -10.56
N ILE A 100 19.95 -4.33 -10.57
CA ILE A 100 20.80 -4.09 -9.41
C ILE A 100 21.69 -2.87 -9.68
N SER A 101 21.31 -1.76 -9.06
CA SER A 101 22.06 -0.50 -9.07
C SER A 101 23.20 -0.48 -8.06
N LYS A 102 24.18 0.41 -8.31
CA LYS A 102 25.27 0.67 -7.37
C LYS A 102 24.87 1.66 -6.26
N ASN A 103 24.26 2.79 -6.59
CA ASN A 103 24.19 3.92 -5.64
C ASN A 103 22.77 4.29 -5.19
N GLU A 104 21.76 4.07 -6.04
CA GLU A 104 20.38 4.45 -5.78
C GLU A 104 19.45 3.36 -6.33
N GLY A 105 18.42 2.99 -5.57
CA GLY A 105 17.46 1.95 -5.91
C GLY A 105 16.53 1.69 -4.72
N GLY A 106 15.67 0.69 -4.85
CA GLY A 106 14.50 0.49 -4.00
C GLY A 106 13.25 1.16 -4.55
N PHE A 107 13.13 1.26 -5.88
CA PHE A 107 12.02 1.95 -6.55
C PHE A 107 11.68 1.27 -7.90
N PRO A 108 10.45 1.44 -8.43
CA PRO A 108 10.14 1.08 -9.81
C PRO A 108 10.87 2.02 -10.79
N ARG A 109 11.32 1.47 -11.93
CA ARG A 109 11.96 2.20 -13.03
C ARG A 109 11.26 1.90 -14.36
N HIS A 110 11.51 2.74 -15.35
CA HIS A 110 10.98 2.66 -16.71
C HIS A 110 12.09 2.89 -17.73
N GLY A 111 12.12 2.10 -18.79
CA GLY A 111 13.13 2.19 -19.84
C GLY A 111 14.46 1.55 -19.44
N LEU A 112 14.94 0.60 -20.24
CA LEU A 112 16.18 -0.14 -19.95
C LEU A 112 16.95 -0.50 -21.22
N ALA A 113 18.26 -0.31 -21.20
CA ALA A 113 19.18 -0.83 -22.21
C ALA A 113 19.96 -2.04 -21.66
N ILE A 114 19.85 -3.20 -22.31
CA ILE A 114 20.56 -4.43 -21.92
C ILE A 114 21.66 -4.74 -22.94
N LEU A 115 22.89 -4.91 -22.47
CA LEU A 115 24.02 -5.36 -23.26
C LEU A 115 24.12 -6.88 -23.25
N ASN A 116 23.87 -7.51 -24.39
CA ASN A 116 24.00 -8.95 -24.61
C ASN A 116 25.03 -9.21 -25.71
N GLU A 117 26.10 -9.96 -25.41
CA GLU A 117 27.09 -10.43 -26.41
C GLU A 117 27.57 -9.33 -27.38
N ASN A 118 27.85 -8.13 -26.85
CA ASN A 118 28.27 -6.92 -27.57
C ASN A 118 27.18 -6.16 -28.35
N LYS A 119 25.91 -6.56 -28.24
CA LYS A 119 24.77 -5.82 -28.79
C LYS A 119 23.96 -5.17 -27.67
N VAL A 120 23.64 -3.88 -27.82
CA VAL A 120 22.69 -3.19 -26.96
C VAL A 120 21.29 -3.42 -27.50
N VAL A 121 20.38 -3.87 -26.64
CA VAL A 121 18.95 -3.96 -26.92
C VAL A 121 18.22 -3.02 -25.98
N GLU A 122 17.43 -2.11 -26.53
CA GLU A 122 16.68 -1.11 -25.77
C GLU A 122 15.23 -1.54 -25.62
N TYR A 123 14.72 -1.40 -24.40
CA TYR A 123 13.35 -1.69 -24.00
C TYR A 123 12.76 -0.40 -23.41
N PRO A 124 12.34 0.56 -24.26
CA PRO A 124 11.93 1.89 -23.81
C PRO A 124 10.67 1.87 -22.95
N ASN A 125 9.80 0.85 -23.09
CA ASN A 125 8.53 0.75 -22.38
C ASN A 125 8.55 -0.29 -21.26
N LEU A 126 9.73 -0.84 -20.93
CA LEU A 126 9.86 -1.85 -19.89
C LEU A 126 9.85 -1.20 -18.52
N ASN A 127 8.87 -1.59 -17.70
CA ASN A 127 8.86 -1.31 -16.27
C ASN A 127 9.55 -2.44 -15.50
N TYR A 128 10.39 -2.10 -14.53
CA TYR A 128 11.16 -3.08 -13.76
C TYR A 128 11.47 -2.58 -12.34
N VAL A 129 11.89 -3.50 -11.48
CA VAL A 129 12.34 -3.18 -10.12
C VAL A 129 13.83 -2.91 -10.16
N ASP A 130 14.26 -1.81 -9.55
CA ASP A 130 15.66 -1.47 -9.31
C ASP A 130 15.94 -1.57 -7.80
N LEU A 131 16.92 -2.38 -7.39
CA LEU A 131 17.38 -2.50 -6.01
C LEU A 131 18.86 -2.18 -5.88
N VAL A 132 19.26 -1.69 -4.71
CA VAL A 132 20.68 -1.62 -4.33
C VAL A 132 20.98 -2.77 -3.41
N VAL A 133 21.74 -3.75 -3.92
CA VAL A 133 22.18 -4.91 -3.14
C VAL A 133 23.66 -5.15 -3.42
N TRP A 134 24.45 -5.27 -2.35
CA TRP A 134 25.90 -5.40 -2.45
C TRP A 134 26.30 -6.87 -2.32
N GLU A 135 27.13 -7.38 -3.23
CA GLU A 135 27.53 -8.78 -3.24
C GLU A 135 28.23 -9.21 -1.94
N ASP A 136 29.08 -8.34 -1.39
CA ASP A 136 29.86 -8.55 -0.16
C ASP A 136 29.00 -8.43 1.12
N LYS A 137 27.82 -7.81 1.03
CA LYS A 137 26.88 -7.61 2.14
C LYS A 137 25.52 -8.26 1.90
N PHE A 138 25.44 -9.16 0.91
CA PHE A 138 24.21 -9.87 0.62
C PHE A 138 23.94 -10.87 1.76
N GLU A 139 23.01 -10.51 2.63
CA GLU A 139 22.48 -11.35 3.68
C GLU A 139 21.16 -11.99 3.22
N ASP A 140 20.85 -13.18 3.73
CA ASP A 140 19.56 -13.82 3.44
C ASP A 140 18.42 -12.89 3.89
N GLY A 141 17.52 -12.52 2.98
CA GLY A 141 16.44 -11.57 3.24
C GLY A 141 16.67 -10.18 2.67
N ALA A 142 17.79 -9.96 1.95
CA ALA A 142 18.18 -8.64 1.46
C ALA A 142 17.25 -8.05 0.40
N ILE A 143 16.37 -8.85 -0.21
CA ILE A 143 15.39 -8.38 -1.21
C ILE A 143 13.95 -8.35 -0.67
N ASP A 144 13.76 -8.18 0.64
CA ASP A 144 12.43 -8.15 1.27
C ASP A 144 11.48 -7.05 0.75
N ILE A 145 12.04 -5.97 0.20
CA ILE A 145 11.31 -4.89 -0.46
C ILE A 145 10.90 -5.22 -1.91
N TYR A 146 11.46 -6.27 -2.52
CA TYR A 146 11.24 -6.60 -3.94
C TYR A 146 9.75 -6.69 -4.30
N SER A 147 8.94 -7.39 -3.50
CA SER A 147 7.52 -7.51 -3.78
C SER A 147 6.74 -6.20 -3.62
N HIS A 148 7.23 -5.26 -2.79
CA HIS A 148 6.64 -3.91 -2.69
C HIS A 148 6.83 -3.19 -4.02
N GLU A 149 8.08 -3.12 -4.50
CA GLU A 149 8.43 -2.40 -5.72
C GLU A 149 7.83 -3.07 -6.96
N LEU A 150 7.81 -4.40 -7.00
CA LEU A 150 7.16 -5.13 -8.08
C LEU A 150 5.65 -4.85 -8.10
N GLY A 151 5.04 -4.60 -6.93
CA GLY A 151 3.66 -4.14 -6.84
C GLY A 151 3.42 -2.82 -7.57
N HIS A 152 4.33 -1.85 -7.44
CA HIS A 152 4.27 -0.59 -8.19
C HIS A 152 4.49 -0.82 -9.69
N VAL A 153 5.45 -1.67 -10.07
CA VAL A 153 5.68 -2.06 -11.47
C VAL A 153 4.43 -2.65 -12.09
N MET A 154 3.72 -3.54 -11.39
CA MET A 154 2.46 -4.11 -11.87
C MET A 154 1.39 -3.04 -12.11
N MET A 155 1.34 -2.01 -11.27
CA MET A 155 0.42 -0.90 -11.43
C MET A 155 0.80 -0.03 -12.64
N ASN A 156 2.08 0.30 -12.79
CA ASN A 156 2.63 1.04 -13.94
C ASN A 156 2.50 0.29 -15.27
N ASN A 157 2.41 -1.04 -15.24
CA ASN A 157 2.12 -1.81 -16.45
C ASN A 157 0.69 -1.56 -16.95
N ILE A 158 -0.26 -1.36 -16.03
CA ILE A 158 -1.70 -1.24 -16.32
C ILE A 158 -2.12 0.23 -16.50
N TRP A 159 -1.47 1.12 -15.77
CA TRP A 159 -1.74 2.55 -15.73
C TRP A 159 -0.62 3.32 -16.42
N ASP A 160 -0.96 4.00 -17.52
CA ASP A 160 0.03 4.67 -18.38
C ASP A 160 0.70 5.89 -17.69
N SER A 161 -0.01 6.54 -16.77
CA SER A 161 0.51 7.63 -15.96
C SER A 161 -0.32 7.80 -14.69
N PHE A 162 0.36 8.16 -13.61
CA PHE A 162 -0.28 8.56 -12.36
C PHE A 162 -0.36 10.07 -12.27
N PRO A 163 -1.42 10.63 -11.69
CA PRO A 163 -1.49 12.05 -11.37
C PRO A 163 -0.37 12.47 -10.42
N ASP A 164 0.08 13.72 -10.56
CA ASP A 164 1.12 14.27 -9.69
C ASP A 164 0.67 14.27 -8.22
N TYR A 165 1.60 13.90 -7.34
CA TYR A 165 1.37 13.95 -5.90
C TYR A 165 1.26 15.39 -5.42
N LYS A 166 0.20 15.68 -4.66
CA LYS A 166 -0.04 17.04 -4.13
C LYS A 166 0.61 17.24 -2.76
N SER A 167 0.81 16.17 -2.00
CA SER A 167 1.47 16.24 -0.69
C SER A 167 2.99 16.24 -0.83
N HIS A 168 3.65 17.29 -0.33
CA HIS A 168 5.12 17.35 -0.23
C HIS A 168 5.71 16.68 1.02
N LYS A 169 4.86 16.17 1.94
CA LYS A 169 5.33 15.40 3.10
C LYS A 169 5.91 14.06 2.65
N GLN A 170 7.04 13.65 3.23
CA GLN A 170 7.62 12.30 3.05
C GLN A 170 6.54 11.23 3.23
N HIS A 171 6.42 10.30 2.30
CA HIS A 171 5.53 9.14 2.43
C HIS A 171 6.01 8.20 3.54
N VAL A 172 5.10 7.81 4.43
CA VAL A 172 5.31 6.92 5.58
C VAL A 172 3.97 6.24 5.91
N SER A 173 4.00 4.99 6.39
CA SER A 173 2.79 4.17 6.50
C SER A 173 1.71 4.76 7.41
N MET A 174 2.10 5.49 8.46
CA MET A 174 1.21 6.14 9.42
C MET A 174 0.87 7.59 9.08
N GLY A 175 1.47 8.12 8.01
CA GLY A 175 1.31 9.48 7.53
C GLY A 175 -0.06 9.71 6.90
N VAL A 176 -0.48 10.98 6.85
CA VAL A 176 -1.59 11.42 6.00
C VAL A 176 -0.98 12.24 4.88
N THR A 177 -1.10 11.75 3.65
CA THR A 177 -0.54 12.35 2.43
C THR A 177 -1.67 12.86 1.54
N ASP A 178 -1.78 12.37 0.31
CA ASP A 178 -2.89 12.56 -0.61
C ASP A 178 -3.49 11.20 -0.99
N TYR A 179 -4.67 11.19 -1.61
CA TYR A 179 -5.35 9.94 -1.95
C TYR A 179 -4.56 9.04 -2.89
N TYR A 180 -3.81 9.62 -3.84
CA TYR A 180 -3.05 8.85 -4.82
C TYR A 180 -1.85 8.19 -4.18
N LYS A 181 -1.02 8.97 -3.47
CA LYS A 181 0.14 8.46 -2.75
C LYS A 181 -0.28 7.40 -1.73
N ALA A 182 -1.36 7.63 -1.00
CA ALA A 182 -1.90 6.64 -0.08
C ALA A 182 -2.28 5.34 -0.79
N PHE A 183 -2.90 5.42 -1.98
CA PHE A 183 -3.36 4.26 -2.72
C PHE A 183 -2.19 3.46 -3.29
N THR A 184 -1.21 4.13 -3.92
CA THR A 184 -0.04 3.47 -4.50
C THR A 184 0.85 2.86 -3.44
N GLU A 185 1.23 3.62 -2.40
CA GLU A 185 2.07 3.09 -1.32
C GLU A 185 1.32 2.06 -0.49
N GLY A 186 0.03 2.24 -0.24
CA GLY A 186 -0.81 1.23 0.40
C GLY A 186 -0.77 -0.10 -0.35
N TRP A 187 -0.78 -0.04 -1.69
CA TRP A 187 -0.57 -1.21 -2.53
C TRP A 187 0.84 -1.80 -2.40
N GLY A 188 1.91 -1.01 -2.40
CA GLY A 188 3.25 -1.56 -2.16
C GLY A 188 3.38 -2.20 -0.77
N ILE A 189 2.89 -1.53 0.28
CA ILE A 189 3.00 -1.96 1.68
C ILE A 189 2.27 -3.28 1.93
N HIS A 190 1.11 -3.51 1.33
CA HIS A 190 0.37 -4.77 1.54
C HIS A 190 1.18 -6.00 1.06
N PHE A 191 2.01 -5.85 0.02
CA PHE A 191 2.91 -6.91 -0.43
C PHE A 191 4.00 -7.21 0.57
N GLN A 192 4.57 -6.20 1.27
CA GLN A 192 5.56 -6.44 2.32
C GLN A 192 4.98 -7.30 3.44
N ARG A 193 3.71 -7.06 3.80
CA ARG A 193 3.03 -7.91 4.79
C ARG A 193 2.78 -9.32 4.27
N LEU A 194 2.32 -9.47 3.02
CA LEU A 194 2.13 -10.79 2.42
C LEU A 194 3.45 -11.55 2.29
N ALA A 195 4.55 -10.88 1.93
CA ALA A 195 5.88 -11.48 1.87
C ALA A 195 6.32 -11.95 3.26
N PHE A 196 6.14 -11.12 4.29
CA PHE A 196 6.39 -11.52 5.68
C PHE A 196 5.57 -12.75 6.08
N ASP A 197 4.29 -12.83 5.73
CA ASP A 197 3.44 -13.97 6.08
C ASP A 197 3.83 -15.28 5.38
N ASN A 198 4.40 -15.19 4.17
CA ASN A 198 4.60 -16.35 3.30
C ASN A 198 6.08 -16.74 3.08
N ILE A 199 7.02 -15.90 3.51
CA ILE A 199 8.46 -16.16 3.40
C ILE A 199 9.07 -16.21 4.82
N PRO A 200 9.31 -17.41 5.39
CA PRO A 200 9.89 -17.56 6.73
C PRO A 200 11.22 -16.83 6.91
N LEU A 201 12.01 -16.69 5.84
CA LEU A 201 13.26 -15.96 5.86
C LEU A 201 13.06 -14.48 6.25
N TYR A 202 12.00 -13.82 5.75
CA TYR A 202 11.73 -12.41 6.03
C TYR A 202 11.22 -12.21 7.44
N GLN A 203 10.57 -13.22 8.02
CA GLN A 203 10.21 -13.22 9.44
C GLN A 203 11.47 -13.23 10.31
N LEU A 204 12.44 -14.10 10.00
CA LEU A 204 13.70 -14.17 10.75
C LEU A 204 14.47 -12.85 10.68
N GLY A 205 14.60 -12.27 9.48
CA GLY A 205 15.23 -10.97 9.29
C GLY A 205 14.53 -9.86 10.07
N PHE A 206 13.19 -9.80 10.00
CA PHE A 206 12.39 -8.84 10.76
C PHE A 206 12.59 -8.96 12.28
N TYR A 207 12.52 -10.18 12.83
CA TYR A 207 12.66 -10.37 14.27
C TYR A 207 14.05 -10.03 14.80
N SER A 208 15.10 -10.17 13.98
CA SER A 208 16.47 -9.78 14.36
C SER A 208 16.63 -8.28 14.67
N ILE A 209 15.72 -7.42 14.19
CA ILE A 209 15.72 -5.98 14.50
C ILE A 209 15.39 -5.72 15.98
N PHE A 210 14.68 -6.66 16.62
CA PHE A 210 14.25 -6.53 18.02
C PHE A 210 15.23 -7.17 19.02
N ASP A 211 16.38 -7.66 18.57
CA ASP A 211 17.43 -8.14 19.46
C ASP A 211 17.86 -7.03 20.42
N PHE A 212 17.96 -7.36 21.71
CA PHE A 212 18.18 -6.38 22.80
C PHE A 212 19.46 -5.55 22.63
N ASP A 213 20.45 -6.08 21.91
CA ASP A 213 21.75 -5.45 21.67
C ASP A 213 21.72 -4.42 20.52
N ARG A 214 20.56 -4.20 19.87
CA ARG A 214 20.43 -3.30 18.71
C ARG A 214 19.65 -2.02 19.05
N ASN A 215 20.32 -0.87 18.91
CA ASN A 215 19.73 0.47 19.10
C ASN A 215 19.09 1.06 17.83
N ASN A 216 19.33 0.45 16.65
CA ASN A 216 18.80 0.94 15.38
C ASN A 216 17.26 0.86 15.28
N LYS A 217 16.58 0.11 16.15
CA LYS A 217 15.11 0.02 16.23
C LYS A 217 14.40 1.37 16.45
N LEU A 218 15.11 2.37 16.98
CA LEU A 218 14.57 3.72 17.20
C LEU A 218 14.61 4.59 15.93
N TRP A 219 15.33 4.16 14.90
CA TRP A 219 15.39 4.88 13.62
C TRP A 219 14.05 4.80 12.90
N HIS A 220 13.58 5.93 12.34
CA HIS A 220 12.24 6.04 11.78
C HIS A 220 11.92 4.95 10.75
N SER A 221 12.86 4.55 9.90
CA SER A 221 12.63 3.52 8.88
C SER A 221 12.36 2.14 9.49
N ASN A 222 12.98 1.83 10.64
CA ASN A 222 12.72 0.58 11.36
C ASN A 222 11.38 0.62 12.11
N VAL A 223 11.01 1.79 12.64
CA VAL A 223 9.67 2.00 13.24
C VAL A 223 8.58 1.87 12.18
N ASP A 224 8.76 2.49 11.02
CA ASP A 224 7.84 2.38 9.89
C ASP A 224 7.76 0.94 9.38
N LYS A 225 8.89 0.23 9.25
CA LYS A 225 8.93 -1.20 8.90
C LYS A 225 8.17 -2.06 9.89
N GLU A 226 8.28 -1.82 11.20
CA GLU A 226 7.50 -2.52 12.23
C GLU A 226 6.00 -2.32 12.02
N LEU A 227 5.58 -1.08 11.81
CA LEU A 227 4.18 -0.75 11.61
C LEU A 227 3.65 -1.36 10.30
N ARG A 228 4.40 -1.29 9.20
CA ARG A 228 4.02 -1.91 7.91
C ARG A 228 3.72 -3.40 8.05
N ILE A 229 4.34 -4.09 9.01
CA ILE A 229 4.02 -5.48 9.31
C ILE A 229 2.87 -5.58 10.33
N ASN A 230 2.99 -5.00 11.51
CA ASN A 230 2.09 -5.31 12.62
C ASN A 230 0.82 -4.46 12.68
N ALA A 231 0.90 -3.18 12.30
CA ALA A 231 -0.24 -2.26 12.39
C ALA A 231 -1.35 -2.58 11.37
N ILE A 232 -1.02 -3.26 10.27
CA ILE A 232 -1.99 -3.76 9.28
C ILE A 232 -2.96 -4.77 9.91
N LEU A 233 -2.43 -5.75 10.67
CA LEU A 233 -3.28 -6.78 11.28
C LEU A 233 -4.25 -6.18 12.30
N ASN A 234 -3.79 -5.22 13.09
CA ASN A 234 -4.60 -4.65 14.17
C ASN A 234 -5.43 -3.44 13.71
N ASN A 235 -5.45 -3.15 12.40
CA ASN A 235 -6.12 -1.99 11.80
C ASN A 235 -5.74 -0.67 12.49
N ARG A 236 -4.48 -0.54 12.93
CA ARG A 236 -4.03 0.54 13.83
C ARG A 236 -4.02 1.91 13.15
N TYR A 237 -3.89 1.95 11.83
CA TYR A 237 -3.79 3.18 11.06
C TYR A 237 -5.07 4.02 11.04
N ILE A 238 -6.22 3.47 11.46
CA ILE A 238 -7.47 4.24 11.56
C ILE A 238 -7.47 5.23 12.72
N PHE A 239 -6.61 5.03 13.71
CA PHE A 239 -6.59 5.83 14.93
C PHE A 239 -5.87 7.16 14.73
N LYS A 240 -6.27 8.19 15.47
CA LYS A 240 -5.54 9.45 15.54
C LYS A 240 -4.15 9.22 16.17
N LYS A 241 -3.19 10.05 15.81
CA LYS A 241 -1.84 10.01 16.37
C LYS A 241 -1.72 10.93 17.56
N LEU A 242 -0.87 10.57 18.50
CA LEU A 242 -0.50 11.41 19.63
C LEU A 242 0.93 11.92 19.46
N LEU A 243 1.19 13.14 19.93
CA LEU A 243 2.55 13.62 20.14
C LEU A 243 3.09 13.02 21.44
N PRO A 244 4.41 12.72 21.53
CA PRO A 244 5.04 12.30 22.77
C PRO A 244 4.86 13.37 23.88
N SER A 245 4.47 12.94 25.08
CA SER A 245 4.10 13.84 26.19
C SER A 245 5.24 14.68 26.76
N ASN A 246 6.48 14.30 26.50
CA ASN A 246 7.70 14.97 26.96
C ASN A 246 8.26 15.98 25.95
N VAL A 247 7.61 16.16 24.80
CA VAL A 247 8.03 17.14 23.80
C VAL A 247 7.48 18.50 24.19
N SER A 248 8.38 19.40 24.59
CA SER A 248 8.04 20.83 24.74
C SER A 248 7.89 21.41 23.34
N ILE A 249 6.65 21.63 22.92
CA ILE A 249 6.30 22.21 21.61
C ILE A 249 7.01 23.55 21.40
N ASP A 250 7.24 24.32 22.48
CA ASP A 250 7.95 25.61 22.46
C ASP A 250 9.43 25.50 22.03
N THR A 251 10.01 24.30 22.06
CA THR A 251 11.41 24.04 21.68
C THR A 251 11.57 23.55 20.24
N LEU A 252 10.47 23.28 19.55
CA LEU A 252 10.47 22.76 18.18
C LEU A 252 10.06 23.84 17.20
N THR A 253 10.63 23.79 15.99
CA THR A 253 10.09 24.53 14.85
C THR A 253 8.74 23.94 14.41
N ILE A 254 7.92 24.75 13.73
CA ILE A 254 6.63 24.27 13.18
C ILE A 254 6.82 23.08 12.22
N GLU A 255 7.89 23.09 11.44
CA GLU A 255 8.28 21.95 10.58
C GLU A 255 8.49 20.69 11.41
N GLU A 256 9.27 20.77 12.49
CA GLU A 256 9.56 19.63 13.35
C GLU A 256 8.31 19.09 14.05
N ILE A 257 7.37 19.96 14.46
CA ILE A 257 6.10 19.56 15.06
C ILE A 257 5.26 18.79 14.04
N ILE A 258 5.10 19.33 12.83
CA ILE A 258 4.32 18.70 11.75
C ILE A 258 4.94 17.35 11.37
N LEU A 259 6.26 17.27 11.27
CA LEU A 259 6.95 16.02 10.96
C LEU A 259 6.87 15.00 12.09
N LEU A 260 6.96 15.44 13.33
CA LEU A 260 6.81 14.57 14.49
C LEU A 260 5.40 13.98 14.56
N GLU A 261 4.37 14.79 14.29
CA GLU A 261 3.00 14.30 14.15
C GLU A 261 2.89 13.33 12.97
N HIS A 262 3.44 13.70 11.81
CA HIS A 262 3.37 12.91 10.58
C HIS A 262 4.00 11.52 10.75
N THR A 263 5.12 11.43 11.47
CA THR A 263 5.89 10.20 11.69
C THR A 263 5.60 9.49 13.01
N SER A 264 4.73 10.03 13.87
CA SER A 264 4.46 9.45 15.19
C SER A 264 3.90 8.03 15.09
N ALA A 265 4.53 7.10 15.83
CA ALA A 265 4.10 5.73 15.99
C ALA A 265 3.16 5.52 17.19
N ILE A 266 2.75 6.61 17.86
CA ILE A 266 1.84 6.58 19.02
C ILE A 266 0.43 6.85 18.53
N PHE A 267 -0.49 5.92 18.81
CA PHE A 267 -1.88 5.97 18.35
C PHE A 267 -2.82 6.08 19.54
N ASP A 268 -3.82 6.94 19.43
CA ASP A 268 -4.94 7.02 20.36
C ASP A 268 -6.02 6.01 19.97
N TYR A 269 -6.07 4.88 20.67
CA TYR A 269 -7.06 3.83 20.41
C TYR A 269 -8.50 4.26 20.70
N THR A 270 -8.73 5.43 21.30
CA THR A 270 -10.06 5.92 21.65
C THR A 270 -10.61 6.94 20.65
N LYS A 271 -9.78 7.37 19.68
CA LYS A 271 -10.13 8.36 18.67
C LYS A 271 -9.70 7.92 17.28
N ILE A 272 -10.63 7.99 16.34
CA ILE A 272 -10.35 7.62 14.95
C ILE A 272 -10.18 8.85 14.06
N LYS A 273 -9.44 8.67 12.97
CA LYS A 273 -9.33 9.61 11.85
C LYS A 273 -10.69 9.86 11.21
N ASN A 274 -10.85 10.98 10.52
CA ASN A 274 -11.99 11.17 9.63
C ASN A 274 -11.84 10.36 8.33
N ALA A 275 -12.87 10.35 7.50
CA ALA A 275 -12.90 9.54 6.27
C ALA A 275 -11.77 9.92 5.31
N GLN A 276 -11.57 11.21 5.06
CA GLN A 276 -10.53 11.69 4.16
C GLN A 276 -9.13 11.38 4.69
N GLN A 277 -8.89 11.56 5.99
CA GLN A 277 -7.64 11.19 6.64
C GLN A 277 -7.36 9.69 6.54
N MET A 278 -8.38 8.84 6.66
CA MET A 278 -8.22 7.39 6.47
C MET A 278 -7.85 7.06 5.03
N LEU A 279 -8.53 7.66 4.06
CA LEU A 279 -8.30 7.37 2.64
C LEU A 279 -7.04 8.04 2.07
N ALA A 280 -6.46 9.01 2.77
CA ALA A 280 -5.16 9.62 2.50
C ALA A 280 -4.04 9.02 3.38
N CYS A 281 -4.26 7.87 4.02
CA CYS A 281 -3.26 7.18 4.84
C CYS A 281 -2.84 5.85 4.21
N GLU A 282 -1.56 5.73 3.86
CA GLU A 282 -0.98 4.57 3.19
C GLU A 282 -1.28 3.26 3.94
N GLY A 283 -1.10 3.25 5.27
CA GLY A 283 -1.33 2.08 6.10
C GLY A 283 -2.79 1.65 6.21
N VAL A 284 -3.75 2.58 6.10
CA VAL A 284 -5.18 2.21 6.02
C VAL A 284 -5.45 1.52 4.69
N LEU A 285 -4.97 2.07 3.57
CA LEU A 285 -5.18 1.45 2.26
C LEU A 285 -4.43 0.12 2.13
N ALA A 286 -3.23 0.00 2.70
CA ALA A 286 -2.54 -1.28 2.85
C ALA A 286 -3.36 -2.30 3.62
N THR A 287 -4.06 -1.87 4.67
CA THR A 287 -4.96 -2.74 5.43
C THR A 287 -6.14 -3.21 4.59
N ILE A 288 -6.73 -2.32 3.78
CA ILE A 288 -7.80 -2.69 2.84
C ILE A 288 -7.30 -3.73 1.83
N PHE A 289 -6.21 -3.45 1.12
CA PHE A 289 -5.66 -4.38 0.13
C PHE A 289 -5.26 -5.72 0.76
N TYR A 290 -4.55 -5.70 1.89
CA TYR A 290 -4.17 -6.93 2.59
C TYR A 290 -5.40 -7.77 2.95
N ARG A 291 -6.44 -7.16 3.49
CA ARG A 291 -7.65 -7.88 3.92
C ARG A 291 -8.45 -8.42 2.72
N ILE A 292 -8.52 -7.69 1.61
CA ILE A 292 -9.12 -8.19 0.35
C ILE A 292 -8.30 -9.39 -0.16
N ASN A 293 -6.99 -9.21 -0.31
CA ASN A 293 -6.11 -10.16 -0.97
C ASN A 293 -5.79 -11.40 -0.12
N SER A 294 -6.06 -11.37 1.19
CA SER A 294 -5.97 -12.53 2.10
C SER A 294 -7.33 -13.17 2.41
N ASN A 295 -8.44 -12.59 1.93
CA ASN A 295 -9.78 -13.12 2.22
C ASN A 295 -10.03 -14.44 1.49
N LYS A 296 -10.31 -15.51 2.24
CA LYS A 296 -10.50 -16.84 1.68
C LYS A 296 -11.75 -17.00 0.82
N ILE A 297 -12.80 -16.20 1.05
CA ILE A 297 -13.99 -16.22 0.19
C ILE A 297 -13.60 -15.64 -1.17
N LEU A 298 -13.05 -14.42 -1.19
CA LEU A 298 -12.66 -13.73 -2.42
C LEU A 298 -11.62 -14.52 -3.24
N GLN A 299 -10.63 -15.13 -2.56
CA GLN A 299 -9.60 -15.97 -3.18
C GLN A 299 -10.18 -17.20 -3.89
N ASN A 300 -11.28 -17.78 -3.38
CA ASN A 300 -11.85 -19.02 -3.91
C ASN A 300 -13.04 -18.82 -4.86
N THR A 301 -13.47 -17.57 -5.05
CA THR A 301 -14.47 -17.21 -6.06
C THR A 301 -13.78 -17.00 -7.42
N TYR A 302 -13.63 -18.06 -8.21
CA TYR A 302 -13.05 -18.00 -9.55
C TYR A 302 -14.07 -17.60 -10.61
N GLN A 303 -13.62 -16.89 -11.63
CA GLN A 303 -14.41 -16.50 -12.80
C GLN A 303 -14.41 -17.57 -13.90
N LYS A 304 -15.07 -17.28 -15.01
CA LYS A 304 -15.00 -18.10 -16.23
C LYS A 304 -13.71 -17.85 -17.02
N ASN A 305 -13.37 -18.75 -17.95
CA ASN A 305 -12.13 -18.69 -18.73
C ASN A 305 -11.95 -17.36 -19.48
N GLU A 306 -13.04 -16.75 -19.95
CA GLU A 306 -13.01 -15.48 -20.70
C GLU A 306 -12.36 -14.36 -19.89
N PHE A 307 -12.62 -14.30 -18.58
CA PHE A 307 -11.99 -13.33 -17.69
C PHE A 307 -10.46 -13.54 -17.63
N TYR A 308 -10.01 -14.78 -17.47
CA TYR A 308 -8.60 -15.09 -17.30
C TYR A 308 -7.78 -14.96 -18.57
N ASN A 309 -8.40 -15.16 -19.74
CA ASN A 309 -7.72 -15.04 -21.04
C ASN A 309 -7.12 -13.64 -21.27
N HIS A 310 -7.62 -12.60 -20.60
CA HIS A 310 -7.03 -11.26 -20.65
C HIS A 310 -5.63 -11.17 -20.02
N PHE A 311 -5.27 -12.10 -19.14
CA PHE A 311 -4.01 -12.09 -18.39
C PHE A 311 -2.98 -13.08 -18.95
N LEU A 312 -3.35 -13.81 -19.99
CA LEU A 312 -2.54 -14.88 -20.55
C LEU A 312 -1.93 -14.44 -21.89
N TYR A 313 -0.75 -14.97 -22.17
CA TYR A 313 -0.10 -14.90 -23.47
C TYR A 313 -0.84 -15.76 -24.51
N SER A 314 -1.51 -16.83 -24.07
CA SER A 314 -2.31 -17.70 -24.93
C SER A 314 -3.57 -18.17 -24.19
N PRO A 315 -4.71 -18.34 -24.88
CA PRO A 315 -5.97 -18.64 -24.23
C PRO A 315 -5.94 -20.00 -23.51
N ILE A 316 -6.76 -20.13 -22.47
CA ILE A 316 -6.92 -21.39 -21.72
C ILE A 316 -7.41 -22.49 -22.66
N PRO A 317 -6.71 -23.65 -22.75
CA PRO A 317 -7.15 -24.78 -23.56
C PRO A 317 -8.50 -25.35 -23.10
N GLU A 318 -9.21 -26.00 -24.02
CA GLU A 318 -10.45 -26.70 -23.70
C GLU A 318 -10.22 -27.78 -22.62
N GLY A 319 -11.17 -27.90 -21.68
CA GLY A 319 -11.09 -28.85 -20.57
C GLY A 319 -10.17 -28.45 -19.42
N ILE A 320 -9.43 -27.33 -19.53
CA ILE A 320 -8.62 -26.78 -18.43
C ILE A 320 -9.42 -25.71 -17.67
N SER A 321 -9.40 -25.82 -16.35
CA SER A 321 -10.03 -24.85 -15.44
C SER A 321 -9.03 -23.75 -15.05
N PRO A 322 -9.48 -22.50 -14.79
CA PRO A 322 -8.60 -21.46 -14.27
C PRO A 322 -7.95 -21.84 -12.94
N LYS A 323 -8.59 -22.73 -12.16
CA LYS A 323 -8.05 -23.27 -10.90
C LYS A 323 -6.82 -24.16 -11.10
N ASP A 324 -6.64 -24.72 -12.30
CA ASP A 324 -5.45 -25.51 -12.64
C ASP A 324 -4.25 -24.62 -12.97
N ILE A 325 -4.50 -23.35 -13.31
CA ILE A 325 -3.48 -22.39 -13.76
C ILE A 325 -3.13 -21.42 -12.65
N PHE A 326 -4.13 -20.84 -12.00
CA PHE A 326 -3.97 -19.77 -11.02
C PHE A 326 -4.30 -20.24 -9.61
N THR A 327 -3.42 -19.89 -8.67
CA THR A 327 -3.65 -20.12 -7.24
C THR A 327 -4.77 -19.22 -6.71
N PRO A 328 -5.35 -19.52 -5.54
CA PRO A 328 -6.39 -18.65 -4.96
C PRO A 328 -5.88 -17.23 -4.67
N PHE A 329 -4.59 -17.09 -4.34
CA PHE A 329 -3.96 -15.78 -4.21
C PHE A 329 -3.84 -15.07 -5.56
N GLU A 330 -3.34 -15.74 -6.60
CA GLU A 330 -3.23 -15.14 -7.94
C GLU A 330 -4.61 -14.72 -8.46
N ASN A 331 -5.65 -15.55 -8.24
CA ASN A 331 -7.03 -15.23 -8.63
C ASN A 331 -7.51 -13.87 -8.10
N VAL A 332 -7.40 -13.62 -6.80
CA VAL A 332 -7.85 -12.33 -6.23
C VAL A 332 -6.98 -11.16 -6.70
N MET A 333 -5.69 -11.39 -6.94
CA MET A 333 -4.79 -10.35 -7.49
C MET A 333 -5.15 -9.97 -8.93
N LEU A 334 -5.51 -10.94 -9.78
CA LEU A 334 -5.99 -10.66 -11.15
C LEU A 334 -7.29 -9.86 -11.15
N LYS A 335 -8.17 -10.05 -10.16
CA LYS A 335 -9.34 -9.18 -9.98
C LYS A 335 -8.93 -7.73 -9.69
N ASN A 336 -7.92 -7.49 -8.84
CA ASN A 336 -7.40 -6.12 -8.62
C ASN A 336 -6.94 -5.48 -9.94
N PHE A 337 -6.19 -6.22 -10.76
CA PHE A 337 -5.70 -5.74 -12.05
C PHE A 337 -6.84 -5.40 -13.01
N TRP A 338 -7.89 -6.22 -13.03
CA TRP A 338 -9.09 -5.93 -13.79
C TRP A 338 -9.74 -4.62 -13.35
N ILE A 339 -9.90 -4.41 -12.04
CA ILE A 339 -10.50 -3.18 -11.50
C ILE A 339 -9.66 -1.96 -11.88
N TRP A 340 -8.33 -2.01 -11.73
CA TRP A 340 -7.47 -0.91 -12.17
C TRP A 340 -7.64 -0.63 -13.66
N ASN A 341 -7.66 -1.66 -14.50
CA ASN A 341 -7.84 -1.49 -15.93
C ASN A 341 -9.20 -0.84 -16.27
N LYS A 342 -10.22 -1.01 -15.43
CA LYS A 342 -11.53 -0.36 -15.57
C LYS A 342 -11.54 1.08 -15.10
N ILE A 343 -10.91 1.36 -13.95
CA ILE A 343 -10.93 2.71 -13.36
C ILE A 343 -9.83 3.63 -13.88
N LYS A 344 -8.84 3.14 -14.64
CA LYS A 344 -7.65 3.91 -15.03
C LYS A 344 -7.89 5.21 -15.80
N LYS A 345 -9.10 5.40 -16.35
CA LYS A 345 -9.50 6.60 -17.09
C LYS A 345 -10.40 7.54 -16.29
N ILE A 346 -10.68 7.24 -15.02
CA ILE A 346 -11.45 8.12 -14.15
C ILE A 346 -10.59 9.33 -13.77
N ASP A 347 -11.24 10.49 -13.71
CA ASP A 347 -10.66 11.74 -13.20
C ASP A 347 -10.71 11.76 -11.66
N PHE A 348 -9.63 11.37 -10.98
CA PHE A 348 -9.60 11.40 -9.50
C PHE A 348 -9.20 12.75 -8.91
N ASP A 349 -9.15 13.83 -9.69
CA ASP A 349 -9.31 15.17 -9.10
C ASP A 349 -10.75 15.41 -8.64
N LYS A 350 -11.72 14.66 -9.20
CA LYS A 350 -13.14 14.76 -8.85
C LYS A 350 -13.66 13.58 -8.03
N HIS A 351 -13.02 12.43 -8.13
CA HIS A 351 -13.46 11.17 -7.53
C HIS A 351 -12.41 10.63 -6.56
N GLN A 352 -12.83 9.85 -5.55
CA GLN A 352 -11.90 9.23 -4.62
C GLN A 352 -11.50 7.84 -5.15
N ILE A 353 -10.21 7.62 -5.43
CA ILE A 353 -9.68 6.42 -6.09
C ILE A 353 -10.07 5.08 -5.43
N MET A 354 -9.99 5.00 -4.09
CA MET A 354 -10.35 3.80 -3.34
C MET A 354 -11.87 3.55 -3.36
N ILE A 355 -12.69 4.60 -3.37
CA ILE A 355 -14.15 4.48 -3.52
C ILE A 355 -14.50 3.93 -4.90
N GLU A 356 -13.93 4.50 -5.95
CA GLU A 356 -14.17 4.03 -7.32
C GLU A 356 -13.67 2.59 -7.52
N PHE A 357 -12.53 2.24 -6.91
CA PHE A 357 -12.06 0.85 -6.86
C PHE A 357 -13.09 -0.10 -6.22
N ILE A 358 -13.68 0.27 -5.06
CA ILE A 358 -14.66 -0.59 -4.38
C ILE A 358 -15.98 -0.68 -5.16
N LYS A 359 -16.46 0.44 -5.72
CA LYS A 359 -17.66 0.46 -6.57
C LYS A 359 -17.48 -0.42 -7.80
N GLU A 360 -16.35 -0.27 -8.49
CA GLU A 360 -16.05 -1.04 -9.70
C GLU A 360 -15.85 -2.53 -9.37
N TRP A 361 -15.25 -2.87 -8.22
CA TRP A 361 -15.21 -4.27 -7.75
C TRP A 361 -16.61 -4.85 -7.59
N CYS A 362 -17.49 -4.14 -6.88
CA CYS A 362 -18.86 -4.61 -6.63
C CYS A 362 -19.68 -4.75 -7.92
N SER A 363 -19.35 -3.96 -8.96
CA SER A 363 -19.98 -4.00 -10.28
C SER A 363 -19.44 -5.18 -11.12
N SER A 364 -18.12 -5.31 -11.20
CA SER A 364 -17.43 -6.33 -11.99
C SER A 364 -17.56 -7.74 -11.40
N PHE A 365 -17.70 -7.88 -10.08
CA PHE A 365 -17.81 -9.17 -9.38
C PHE A 365 -18.98 -9.16 -8.37
N PRO A 366 -20.24 -9.24 -8.84
CA PRO A 366 -21.43 -9.16 -7.97
C PRO A 366 -21.47 -10.17 -6.82
N GLU A 367 -20.89 -11.35 -7.02
CA GLU A 367 -20.77 -12.42 -6.01
C GLU A 367 -19.79 -12.10 -4.87
N ASP A 368 -18.82 -11.20 -5.12
CA ASP A 368 -17.87 -10.72 -4.11
C ASP A 368 -18.44 -9.52 -3.32
N LYS A 369 -19.47 -8.85 -3.85
CA LYS A 369 -20.01 -7.56 -3.35
C LYS A 369 -20.22 -7.54 -1.85
N ALA A 370 -20.86 -8.57 -1.29
CA ALA A 370 -21.19 -8.61 0.13
C ALA A 370 -19.94 -8.69 1.04
N GLU A 371 -18.91 -9.44 0.62
CA GLU A 371 -17.68 -9.58 1.40
C GLU A 371 -16.80 -8.34 1.26
N ILE A 372 -16.72 -7.74 0.07
CA ILE A 372 -16.01 -6.47 -0.16
C ILE A 372 -16.58 -5.33 0.68
N ILE A 373 -17.91 -5.15 0.68
CA ILE A 373 -18.57 -4.14 1.50
C ILE A 373 -18.30 -4.39 2.99
N LYS A 374 -18.42 -5.65 3.44
CA LYS A 374 -18.14 -6.02 4.84
C LYS A 374 -16.70 -5.66 5.23
N LEU A 375 -15.72 -6.02 4.42
CA LEU A 375 -14.31 -5.69 4.67
C LEU A 375 -14.11 -4.18 4.74
N PHE A 376 -14.56 -3.43 3.72
CA PHE A 376 -14.38 -1.99 3.65
C PHE A 376 -15.02 -1.26 4.84
N VAL A 377 -16.27 -1.59 5.19
CA VAL A 377 -16.97 -1.00 6.36
C VAL A 377 -16.28 -1.38 7.66
N SER A 378 -15.79 -2.62 7.79
CA SER A 378 -15.11 -3.08 9.02
C SER A 378 -13.75 -2.42 9.22
N ILE A 379 -13.07 -2.04 8.14
CA ILE A 379 -11.76 -1.39 8.20
C ILE A 379 -11.94 0.11 8.45
N THR A 380 -12.82 0.77 7.70
CA THR A 380 -13.10 2.21 7.83
C THR A 380 -14.04 2.54 8.99
N ILE A 381 -14.59 1.54 9.67
CA ILE A 381 -15.62 1.69 10.73
C ILE A 381 -16.81 2.53 10.23
N GLY A 382 -17.18 2.36 8.96
CA GLY A 382 -18.27 3.07 8.30
C GLY A 382 -18.05 4.58 8.12
N LYS A 383 -16.85 5.10 8.41
CA LYS A 383 -16.55 6.54 8.47
C LYS A 383 -16.78 7.26 7.14
N THR A 384 -16.68 6.55 6.00
CA THR A 384 -16.91 7.11 4.66
C THR A 384 -18.39 7.31 4.32
N ILE A 385 -19.30 6.65 5.06
CA ILE A 385 -20.75 6.74 4.86
C ILE A 385 -21.36 7.78 5.78
N ASN A 386 -21.08 7.66 7.09
CA ASN A 386 -21.50 8.59 8.14
C ASN A 386 -20.70 8.33 9.44
N ASN A 387 -21.03 9.05 10.51
CA ASN A 387 -20.33 8.97 11.78
C ASN A 387 -20.91 7.97 12.81
N SER A 388 -22.04 7.29 12.53
CA SER A 388 -22.82 6.56 13.55
C SER A 388 -22.05 5.38 14.16
N LEU A 389 -21.58 4.45 13.32
CA LEU A 389 -20.82 3.28 13.74
C LEU A 389 -19.50 3.67 14.41
N SER A 390 -18.87 4.70 13.86
CA SER A 390 -17.60 5.24 14.30
C SER A 390 -17.66 5.84 15.72
N LYS A 391 -18.74 6.58 16.04
CA LYS A 391 -18.99 7.12 17.39
C LYS A 391 -19.26 6.01 18.42
N ILE A 392 -19.94 4.93 18.00
CA ILE A 392 -20.15 3.74 18.84
C ILE A 392 -18.81 3.05 19.10
N TYR A 393 -17.97 2.91 18.07
CA TYR A 393 -16.66 2.28 18.18
C TYR A 393 -15.72 3.04 19.13
N GLU A 394 -15.64 4.37 19.05
CA GLU A 394 -14.82 5.17 19.98
C GLU A 394 -15.25 4.97 21.43
N LYS A 395 -16.57 4.96 21.71
CA LYS A 395 -17.09 4.69 23.05
C LYS A 395 -16.77 3.27 23.51
N MET A 396 -16.99 2.29 22.64
CA MET A 396 -16.65 0.89 22.90
C MET A 396 -15.17 0.75 23.25
N SER A 397 -14.28 1.40 22.49
CA SER A 397 -12.84 1.38 22.73
C SER A 397 -12.45 2.03 24.06
N TRP A 398 -13.03 3.19 24.38
CA TRP A 398 -12.84 3.87 25.66
C TRP A 398 -13.24 2.99 26.85
N TYR A 399 -14.47 2.45 26.84
CA TYR A 399 -14.95 1.58 27.92
C TYR A 399 -14.14 0.30 28.05
N GLY A 400 -13.71 -0.27 26.91
CA GLY A 400 -12.79 -1.42 26.89
C GLY A 400 -11.45 -1.10 27.55
N SER A 401 -10.90 0.07 27.28
CA SER A 401 -9.60 0.52 27.80
C SER A 401 -9.59 0.74 29.32
N ILE A 402 -10.72 1.15 29.91
CA ILE A 402 -10.87 1.31 31.37
C ILE A 402 -11.43 0.06 32.06
N GLY A 403 -11.72 -1.01 31.32
CA GLY A 403 -12.25 -2.26 31.88
C GLY A 403 -13.72 -2.22 32.29
N ASP A 404 -14.52 -1.25 31.81
CA ASP A 404 -15.96 -1.20 32.05
C ASP A 404 -16.68 -2.19 31.13
N TYR A 405 -16.76 -3.43 31.59
CA TYR A 405 -17.33 -4.54 30.82
C TYR A 405 -18.82 -4.34 30.48
N GLN A 406 -19.61 -3.73 31.37
CA GLN A 406 -21.05 -3.57 31.14
C GLN A 406 -21.32 -2.57 30.02
N GLN A 407 -20.63 -1.43 30.05
CA GLN A 407 -20.72 -0.45 28.97
C GLN A 407 -20.11 -1.00 27.67
N TYR A 408 -18.95 -1.67 27.73
CA TYR A 408 -18.34 -2.31 26.57
C TYR A 408 -19.31 -3.29 25.88
N LYS A 409 -19.98 -4.16 26.65
CA LYS A 409 -20.96 -5.13 26.13
C LYS A 409 -22.16 -4.44 25.48
N LEU A 410 -22.66 -3.36 26.07
CA LEU A 410 -23.75 -2.55 25.52
C LEU A 410 -23.36 -1.96 24.16
N TYR A 411 -22.21 -1.27 24.09
CA TYR A 411 -21.73 -0.64 22.85
C TYR A 411 -21.31 -1.67 21.80
N SER A 412 -20.82 -2.85 22.19
CA SER A 412 -20.54 -3.94 21.26
C SER A 412 -21.81 -4.47 20.59
N SER A 413 -22.91 -4.60 21.34
CA SER A 413 -24.21 -5.00 20.78
C SER A 413 -24.78 -3.94 19.82
N LEU A 414 -24.66 -2.66 20.18
CA LEU A 414 -25.02 -1.52 19.32
C LEU A 414 -24.16 -1.50 18.04
N TYR A 415 -22.86 -1.76 18.17
CA TYR A 415 -21.92 -1.80 17.04
C TYR A 415 -22.34 -2.85 16.01
N VAL A 416 -22.63 -4.09 16.45
CA VAL A 416 -23.05 -5.17 15.55
C VAL A 416 -24.34 -4.80 14.82
N LYS A 417 -25.33 -4.24 15.53
CA LYS A 417 -26.59 -3.79 14.94
C LYS A 417 -26.37 -2.73 13.86
N THR A 418 -25.65 -1.64 14.20
CA THR A 418 -25.39 -0.55 13.27
C THR A 418 -24.50 -0.97 12.10
N PHE A 419 -23.56 -1.89 12.32
CA PHE A 419 -22.74 -2.46 11.25
C PHE A 419 -23.60 -3.20 10.20
N ILE A 420 -24.57 -4.00 10.66
CA ILE A 420 -25.49 -4.72 9.76
C ILE A 420 -26.34 -3.72 8.96
N GLU A 421 -26.90 -2.71 9.62
CA GLU A 421 -27.71 -1.66 8.96
C GLU A 421 -26.93 -0.93 7.86
N ILE A 422 -25.68 -0.52 8.13
CA ILE A 422 -24.82 0.14 7.13
C ILE A 422 -24.51 -0.81 5.98
N LYS A 423 -24.22 -2.08 6.27
CA LYS A 423 -23.92 -3.09 5.24
C LYS A 423 -25.13 -3.31 4.32
N GLU A 424 -26.33 -3.43 4.86
CA GLU A 424 -27.57 -3.58 4.09
C GLU A 424 -27.88 -2.34 3.24
N GLN A 425 -27.64 -1.15 3.79
CA GLN A 425 -27.72 0.10 3.03
C GLN A 425 -26.78 0.10 1.82
N LEU A 426 -25.52 -0.34 1.98
CA LEU A 426 -24.56 -0.37 0.87
C LEU A 426 -24.81 -1.49 -0.13
N LEU A 427 -25.40 -2.60 0.31
CA LEU A 427 -25.81 -3.68 -0.58
C LEU A 427 -26.92 -3.23 -1.53
N SER A 428 -27.83 -2.36 -1.06
CA SER A 428 -28.91 -1.78 -1.85
C SER A 428 -28.49 -0.55 -2.65
N ASP A 429 -27.67 0.33 -2.09
CA ASP A 429 -27.17 1.56 -2.72
C ASP A 429 -25.66 1.75 -2.46
N ILE A 430 -24.84 1.25 -3.40
CA ILE A 430 -23.38 1.35 -3.31
C ILE A 430 -22.88 2.81 -3.45
N ASN A 431 -23.68 3.70 -4.06
CA ASN A 431 -23.30 5.12 -4.19
C ASN A 431 -23.29 5.83 -2.83
N SER A 432 -23.90 5.23 -1.80
CA SER A 432 -23.83 5.77 -0.45
C SER A 432 -22.48 5.61 0.25
N LEU A 433 -21.52 4.90 -0.37
CA LEU A 433 -20.19 4.62 0.17
C LEU A 433 -19.36 5.87 0.48
N GLU A 434 -19.60 6.97 -0.23
CA GLU A 434 -18.81 8.21 -0.16
C GLU A 434 -19.55 9.41 0.43
N LYS A 435 -20.74 9.20 1.01
CA LYS A 435 -21.59 10.30 1.52
C LYS A 435 -20.91 11.21 2.55
N ASN A 436 -19.91 10.70 3.26
CA ASN A 436 -19.13 11.44 4.25
C ASN A 436 -17.68 11.71 3.80
N ILE A 437 -17.45 11.82 2.48
CA ILE A 437 -16.17 12.21 1.89
C ILE A 437 -16.37 13.54 1.17
N GLY A 438 -15.60 14.55 1.59
CA GLY A 438 -15.58 15.85 0.94
C GLY A 438 -14.55 15.95 -0.18
N PRO A 439 -14.58 17.05 -0.96
CA PRO A 439 -13.56 17.33 -1.97
C PRO A 439 -12.19 17.54 -1.31
N GLU A 440 -11.13 17.34 -2.09
CA GLU A 440 -9.81 17.78 -1.68
C GLU A 440 -9.68 19.30 -1.84
N LEU A 441 -9.34 19.98 -0.76
CA LEU A 441 -9.22 21.44 -0.71
C LEU A 441 -7.77 21.80 -0.37
N TRP A 442 -6.92 21.75 -1.39
CA TRP A 442 -5.48 21.97 -1.30
C TRP A 442 -5.11 23.45 -1.31
N ILE A 443 -4.23 23.84 -0.40
CA ILE A 443 -3.67 25.18 -0.30
C ILE A 443 -2.17 25.12 0.02
N GLU A 444 -1.40 25.97 -0.64
CA GLU A 444 0.02 26.16 -0.33
C GLU A 444 0.18 27.04 0.92
N ASN A 445 0.96 26.58 1.90
CA ASN A 445 1.50 27.43 2.95
C ASN A 445 2.93 27.86 2.57
N SER A 446 3.05 29.01 1.90
CA SER A 446 4.33 29.55 1.43
C SER A 446 5.31 29.91 2.56
N LYS A 447 4.83 30.09 3.80
CA LYS A 447 5.64 30.46 4.96
C LYS A 447 6.30 29.26 5.65
N VAL A 448 5.80 28.05 5.39
CA VAL A 448 6.32 26.83 6.01
C VAL A 448 6.93 25.95 4.92
N GLN A 449 8.23 25.71 5.05
CA GLN A 449 8.95 24.75 4.22
C GLN A 449 9.07 23.43 4.99
N ILE A 450 8.84 22.32 4.31
CA ILE A 450 8.95 20.97 4.88
C ILE A 450 9.94 20.15 4.08
N ARG A 451 10.83 19.43 4.77
CA ARG A 451 11.71 18.46 4.09
C ARG A 451 10.91 17.35 3.43
N THR A 452 11.22 17.10 2.16
CA THR A 452 10.61 16.03 1.36
C THR A 452 11.23 14.67 1.68
N THR A 453 12.46 14.66 2.22
CA THR A 453 13.10 13.48 2.81
C THR A 453 13.60 13.73 4.22
N LEU A 454 13.30 12.81 5.14
CA LEU A 454 13.52 13.03 6.58
C LEU A 454 14.99 13.22 6.96
N TRP A 455 15.92 12.61 6.22
CA TRP A 455 17.36 12.67 6.48
C TRP A 455 18.07 13.83 5.76
N ASN A 456 17.43 14.49 4.77
CA ASN A 456 18.03 15.61 4.07
C ASN A 456 17.36 16.93 4.50
N LYS A 457 18.03 17.69 5.36
CA LYS A 457 17.51 18.96 5.87
C LYS A 457 17.45 20.07 4.81
N GLU A 458 18.22 19.97 3.74
CA GLU A 458 18.31 21.02 2.71
C GLU A 458 17.24 20.85 1.62
N ASN A 459 16.74 19.63 1.41
CA ASN A 459 15.72 19.35 0.40
C ASN A 459 14.32 19.65 0.96
N LYS A 460 13.88 20.91 0.87
CA LYS A 460 12.57 21.37 1.34
C LYS A 460 11.71 21.92 0.22
N MET A 461 10.40 21.79 0.39
CA MET A 461 9.36 22.39 -0.46
C MET A 461 8.31 23.07 0.42
N SER A 462 7.54 24.00 -0.16
CA SER A 462 6.40 24.60 0.53
C SER A 462 5.42 23.55 1.02
N LEU A 463 4.89 23.71 2.24
CA LEU A 463 3.92 22.76 2.77
C LEU A 463 2.58 22.93 2.05
N TYR A 464 2.15 21.90 1.32
CA TYR A 464 0.81 21.82 0.73
C TYR A 464 -0.15 21.08 1.67
N ILE A 465 -1.30 21.70 1.97
CA ILE A 465 -2.24 21.22 2.98
C ILE A 465 -3.61 21.05 2.34
N ASN A 466 -4.20 19.86 2.48
CA ASN A 466 -5.63 19.65 2.25
C ASN A 466 -6.38 19.91 3.55
N ILE A 467 -7.18 20.98 3.62
CA ILE A 467 -7.82 21.40 4.88
C ILE A 467 -8.81 20.35 5.45
N ASN A 468 -9.31 19.45 4.59
CA ASN A 468 -10.20 18.36 5.02
C ASN A 468 -9.45 17.17 5.63
N THR A 469 -8.14 17.05 5.40
CA THR A 469 -7.27 16.03 6.03
C THR A 469 -6.32 16.60 7.09
N ALA A 470 -6.14 17.92 7.09
CA ALA A 470 -5.19 18.64 7.92
C ALA A 470 -5.32 18.33 9.42
N SER A 471 -4.19 18.31 10.12
CA SER A 471 -4.13 18.27 11.58
C SER A 471 -4.29 19.65 12.22
N GLU A 472 -4.41 19.67 13.55
CA GLU A 472 -4.40 20.91 14.32
C GLU A 472 -3.11 21.70 14.11
N ASN A 473 -1.94 21.04 14.05
CA ASN A 473 -0.65 21.71 13.86
C ASN A 473 -0.48 22.27 12.44
N GLU A 474 -0.96 21.55 11.43
CA GLU A 474 -0.95 22.03 10.04
C GLU A 474 -1.84 23.27 9.89
N ILE A 475 -3.04 23.25 10.48
CA ILE A 475 -3.93 24.41 10.46
C ILE A 475 -3.34 25.57 11.29
N ALA A 476 -2.72 25.28 12.43
CA ALA A 476 -2.10 26.28 13.29
C ALA A 476 -0.87 26.97 12.67
N SER A 477 -0.38 26.43 11.54
CA SER A 477 0.77 26.97 10.83
C SER A 477 0.45 28.19 9.95
N PHE A 478 -0.83 28.53 9.77
CA PHE A 478 -1.28 29.75 9.07
C PHE A 478 -1.30 30.96 10.00
N TRP A 479 -1.01 32.15 9.46
CA TRP A 479 -0.79 33.39 10.24
C TRP A 479 -1.94 33.77 11.20
N GLU A 480 -3.20 33.61 10.78
CA GLU A 480 -4.38 33.98 11.57
C GLU A 480 -5.07 32.77 12.23
N MET A 481 -4.39 31.63 12.29
CA MET A 481 -4.90 30.38 12.85
C MET A 481 -4.01 29.98 14.03
N ASP A 482 -4.23 30.56 15.21
CA ASP A 482 -3.57 30.03 16.40
C ASP A 482 -4.09 28.62 16.74
N MET A 483 -3.45 27.95 17.70
CA MET A 483 -3.83 26.58 18.09
C MET A 483 -5.28 26.49 18.63
N SER A 484 -5.81 27.56 19.23
CA SER A 484 -7.21 27.57 19.69
C SER A 484 -8.18 27.58 18.51
N LYS A 485 -7.92 28.43 17.52
CA LYS A 485 -8.73 28.53 16.31
C LYS A 485 -8.57 27.28 15.42
N ALA A 486 -7.38 26.68 15.39
CA ALA A 486 -7.14 25.41 14.73
C ALA A 486 -7.99 24.28 15.34
N LYS A 487 -8.07 24.18 16.67
CA LYS A 487 -8.96 23.21 17.34
C LYS A 487 -10.42 23.44 17.00
N MET A 488 -10.88 24.69 17.05
CA MET A 488 -12.25 25.04 16.66
C MET A 488 -12.53 24.69 15.19
N PHE A 489 -11.56 24.90 14.29
CA PHE A 489 -11.66 24.50 12.89
C PHE A 489 -11.86 22.99 12.75
N ILE A 490 -11.04 22.18 13.44
CA ILE A 490 -11.13 20.72 13.39
C ILE A 490 -12.45 20.25 14.00
N GLU A 491 -12.88 20.79 15.14
CA GLU A 491 -14.18 20.49 15.74
C GLU A 491 -15.32 20.80 14.78
N LYS A 492 -15.28 21.96 14.12
CA LYS A 492 -16.31 22.35 13.16
C LYS A 492 -16.33 21.42 11.95
N ARG A 493 -15.17 21.05 11.42
CA ARG A 493 -15.03 20.05 10.34
C ARG A 493 -15.68 18.72 10.72
N GLU A 494 -15.40 18.21 11.92
CA GLU A 494 -15.96 16.94 12.39
C GLU A 494 -17.48 17.03 12.65
N GLU A 495 -17.99 18.19 13.06
CA GLU A 495 -19.42 18.44 13.26
C GLU A 495 -20.19 18.37 11.93
N ILE A 496 -19.71 19.07 10.91
CA ILE A 496 -20.38 19.15 9.59
C ILE A 496 -19.99 17.98 8.66
N GLY A 497 -18.96 17.21 9.03
CA GLY A 497 -18.36 16.13 8.25
C GLY A 497 -17.13 16.59 7.46
N TYR A 498 -17.29 17.62 6.64
CA TYR A 498 -16.21 18.22 5.83
C TYR A 498 -16.60 19.60 5.29
N PHE A 499 -15.60 20.38 4.89
CA PHE A 499 -15.83 21.61 4.13
C PHE A 499 -15.94 21.29 2.63
N LYS A 500 -16.95 21.85 1.96
CA LYS A 500 -17.20 21.72 0.52
C LYS A 500 -16.36 22.66 -0.32
N SER A 501 -15.95 23.79 0.24
CA SER A 501 -15.12 24.78 -0.43
C SER A 501 -14.41 25.68 0.58
N PHE A 502 -13.44 26.46 0.11
CA PHE A 502 -12.78 27.48 0.93
C PHE A 502 -13.75 28.58 1.37
N GLU A 503 -14.75 28.93 0.55
CA GLU A 503 -15.78 29.90 0.90
C GLU A 503 -16.67 29.42 2.05
N GLU A 504 -16.94 28.11 2.14
CA GLU A 504 -17.66 27.54 3.27
C GLU A 504 -16.84 27.65 4.55
N ALA A 505 -15.55 27.35 4.51
CA ALA A 505 -14.65 27.54 5.65
C ALA A 505 -14.58 29.02 6.07
N ALA A 506 -14.49 29.94 5.10
CA ALA A 506 -14.46 31.38 5.35
C ALA A 506 -15.73 31.91 6.04
N LYS A 507 -16.92 31.35 5.74
CA LYS A 507 -18.18 31.70 6.44
C LYS A 507 -18.14 31.42 7.95
N PHE A 508 -17.30 30.48 8.38
CA PHE A 508 -17.08 30.18 9.79
C PHE A 508 -15.89 30.95 10.40
N GLY A 509 -15.29 31.90 9.65
CA GLY A 509 -14.17 32.73 10.10
C GLY A 509 -12.80 32.09 9.91
N TYR A 510 -12.68 31.02 9.13
CA TYR A 510 -11.42 30.34 8.83
C TYR A 510 -10.89 30.82 7.48
N ILE A 511 -9.84 31.64 7.52
CA ILE A 511 -9.21 32.22 6.33
C ILE A 511 -7.77 31.73 6.30
N PHE A 512 -7.36 31.25 5.12
CA PHE A 512 -6.04 30.70 4.87
C PHE A 512 -5.35 31.63 3.88
N ASN A 513 -4.40 32.44 4.38
CA ASN A 513 -3.62 33.42 3.61
C ASN A 513 -2.13 33.11 3.70
#